data_AF-A0AB39Z454-F1
#
_entry.id   AF-A0AB39Z454-F1
#
_cell.length_a   1.000
_cell.length_b   1.000
_cell.length_c   1.000
_cell.angle_alpha   90.00
_cell.angle_beta   90.00
_cell.angle_gamma   90.00
#
_symmetry.space_group_name_H-M   'P 1'
#
loop_
_entity.id
_entity.type
_entity.pdbx_description
1 polymer ?
#
loop_
_entity_poly.entity_id
_entity_poly.type
_entity_poly.pdbx_seq_one_letter_code
_entity_poly.pdbx_strand_id
1 'polypeptide(L)'
;MDVLQDSFRYSNIGNSFGFICRTIQKQCGIQQIASYEKDEFRELLKILNGKERFLAARFFCQLQANVGSFRVLLQLQELRILTATQYILSKENSDELQVDMIIFLNSEFELLANIFLAAAYDSESSLRLTSIVTSALTHLYSGLVSNPKISNLGYVEPLCKAIPNNALSVCINMHLNTLLELHRAENIKEAFASFSTWINEGVDELTFVKHLCDKLFVGHHQEVLQYLFKQSNSESFRQWKFFLILVQSIASAASPETTTYIKKYLKNRLLQTASNGSLKSLLHLLLTARAASASTMDVQKNLDNYAKWYKQNIGEMTYILGTEKFQTTLGLLEESLEYEKEIEYLEIHVLIAISPGGRLVQAFKTKCRAHLSQLKSAAKRKASRD
;
A
#
# COMPACT_ATOMS: atom_id res chain seq x y z
N MET A 1 54.79 13.02 -27.29
CA MET A 1 53.58 13.00 -28.13
C MET A 1 53.00 11.58 -28.23
N ASP A 2 53.09 10.77 -27.15
CA ASP A 2 52.76 9.32 -27.20
C ASP A 2 51.64 8.88 -26.24
N VAL A 3 50.88 9.82 -25.66
CA VAL A 3 49.79 9.51 -24.71
C VAL A 3 48.40 9.52 -25.39
N LEU A 4 48.34 9.87 -26.67
CA LEU A 4 47.09 9.99 -27.44
C LEU A 4 46.82 8.82 -28.40
N GLN A 5 47.77 7.91 -28.61
CA GLN A 5 47.59 6.76 -29.49
C GLN A 5 46.89 5.57 -28.81
N ASP A 6 47.01 5.44 -27.49
CA ASP A 6 46.35 4.36 -26.74
C ASP A 6 44.86 4.60 -26.48
N SER A 7 44.37 5.84 -26.59
CA SER A 7 42.93 6.13 -26.45
C SER A 7 42.10 5.64 -27.65
N PHE A 8 42.72 5.47 -28.83
CA PHE A 8 42.06 4.99 -30.05
C PHE A 8 41.87 3.46 -30.11
N ARG A 9 42.61 2.68 -29.30
CA ARG A 9 42.46 1.21 -29.27
C ARG A 9 41.24 0.74 -28.49
N TYR A 10 40.69 1.58 -27.61
CA TYR A 10 39.47 1.28 -26.84
C TYR A 10 38.16 1.72 -27.53
N SER A 11 38.23 2.29 -28.74
CA SER A 11 37.08 2.88 -29.45
C SER A 11 36.68 2.15 -30.75
N ASN A 12 37.46 1.17 -31.19
CA ASN A 12 37.14 0.34 -32.35
C ASN A 12 36.35 -0.90 -31.94
N ILE A 13 35.32 -1.22 -32.72
CA ILE A 13 34.51 -2.43 -32.53
C ILE A 13 35.35 -3.60 -33.03
N GLY A 14 35.60 -4.59 -32.17
CA GLY A 14 36.33 -5.79 -32.52
C GLY A 14 35.56 -6.66 -33.50
N ASN A 15 36.28 -7.42 -34.33
CA ASN A 15 35.69 -8.35 -35.30
C ASN A 15 34.83 -9.44 -34.63
N SER A 16 35.03 -9.69 -33.34
CA SER A 16 34.26 -10.64 -32.52
C SER A 16 32.89 -10.12 -32.07
N PHE A 17 32.59 -8.83 -32.20
CA PHE A 17 31.34 -8.25 -31.67
C PHE A 17 30.08 -8.91 -32.25
N GLY A 18 30.08 -9.20 -33.55
CA GLY A 18 28.96 -9.92 -34.19
C GLY A 18 28.74 -11.34 -33.65
N PHE A 19 29.81 -12.02 -33.21
CA PHE A 19 29.70 -13.31 -32.52
C PHE A 19 29.07 -13.14 -31.14
N ILE A 20 29.39 -12.06 -30.42
CA ILE A 20 28.81 -11.77 -29.11
C ILE A 20 27.32 -11.49 -29.22
N CYS A 21 26.86 -10.69 -30.20
CA CYS A 21 25.43 -10.45 -30.43
C CYS A 21 24.66 -11.75 -30.72
N ARG A 22 25.20 -12.63 -31.58
CA ARG A 22 24.60 -13.95 -31.83
C ARG A 22 24.55 -14.81 -30.58
N THR A 23 25.58 -14.73 -29.74
CA THR A 23 25.64 -15.47 -28.47
C THR A 23 24.59 -14.93 -27.50
N ILE A 24 24.44 -13.62 -27.35
CA ILE A 24 23.37 -13.00 -26.55
C ILE A 24 22.00 -13.51 -27.00
N GLN A 25 21.70 -13.45 -28.30
CA GLN A 25 20.42 -13.90 -28.85
C GLN A 25 20.18 -15.40 -28.60
N LYS A 26 21.21 -16.23 -28.80
CA LYS A 26 21.15 -17.67 -28.50
C LYS A 26 20.85 -17.90 -27.01
N GLN A 27 21.54 -17.18 -26.13
CA GLN A 27 21.40 -17.30 -24.69
C GLN A 27 19.99 -16.93 -24.23
N CYS A 28 19.37 -15.88 -24.78
CA CYS A 28 17.97 -15.56 -24.48
C CYS A 28 17.06 -16.75 -24.80
N GLY A 29 17.24 -17.42 -25.94
CA GLY A 29 16.39 -18.55 -26.35
C GLY A 29 16.46 -19.80 -25.47
N ILE A 30 17.40 -19.90 -24.53
CA ILE A 30 17.61 -21.11 -23.70
C ILE A 30 16.94 -20.93 -22.32
N GLN A 31 16.05 -21.87 -21.97
CA GLN A 31 15.32 -21.86 -20.68
C GLN A 31 16.20 -22.29 -19.50
N GLN A 32 16.94 -23.39 -19.64
CA GLN A 32 17.79 -23.95 -18.59
C GLN A 32 19.22 -24.08 -19.10
N ILE A 33 20.15 -23.54 -18.32
CA ILE A 33 21.57 -23.50 -18.66
C ILE A 33 22.36 -24.12 -17.52
N ALA A 34 23.26 -25.03 -17.86
CA ALA A 34 24.19 -25.62 -16.90
C ALA A 34 25.11 -24.53 -16.33
N SER A 35 25.51 -24.62 -15.07
CA SER A 35 26.26 -23.56 -14.39
C SER A 35 27.52 -23.12 -15.15
N TYR A 36 28.25 -24.07 -15.77
CA TYR A 36 29.45 -23.77 -16.55
C TYR A 36 29.18 -22.84 -17.76
N GLU A 37 28.06 -23.02 -18.47
CA GLU A 37 27.71 -22.20 -19.63
C GLU A 37 27.31 -20.77 -19.24
N LYS A 38 26.79 -20.59 -18.01
CA LYS A 38 26.53 -19.24 -17.46
C LYS A 38 27.84 -18.51 -17.23
N ASP A 39 28.82 -19.19 -16.65
CA ASP A 39 30.13 -18.60 -16.36
C ASP A 39 30.90 -18.26 -17.64
N GLU A 40 30.89 -19.14 -18.65
CA GLU A 40 31.51 -18.87 -19.95
C GLU A 40 30.91 -17.64 -20.65
N PHE A 41 29.58 -17.53 -20.66
CA PHE A 41 28.91 -16.37 -21.23
C PHE A 41 29.26 -15.08 -20.49
N ARG A 42 29.34 -15.13 -19.16
CA ARG A 42 29.75 -13.99 -18.34
C ARG A 42 31.18 -13.56 -18.63
N GLU A 43 32.13 -14.50 -18.78
CA GLU A 43 33.51 -14.18 -19.15
C GLU A 43 33.60 -13.55 -20.54
N LEU A 44 32.82 -14.05 -21.51
CA LEU A 44 32.74 -13.46 -22.85
C LEU A 44 32.28 -11.98 -22.80
N LEU A 45 31.27 -11.67 -21.99
CA LEU A 45 30.79 -10.30 -21.82
C LEU A 45 31.82 -9.36 -21.17
N LYS A 46 32.72 -9.87 -20.31
CA LYS A 46 33.75 -9.05 -19.66
C LYS A 46 34.78 -8.49 -20.65
N ILE A 47 34.98 -9.15 -21.79
CA ILE A 47 35.96 -8.77 -22.83
C ILE A 47 35.51 -7.50 -23.59
N LEU A 48 34.21 -7.19 -23.59
CA LEU A 48 33.65 -6.04 -24.30
C LEU A 48 34.25 -4.71 -23.82
N ASN A 49 34.71 -3.89 -24.78
CA ASN A 49 35.11 -2.51 -24.51
C ASN A 49 33.90 -1.58 -24.32
N GLY A 50 34.12 -0.32 -23.93
CA GLY A 50 33.02 0.61 -23.61
C GLY A 50 32.02 0.81 -24.76
N LYS A 51 32.49 0.92 -26.00
CA LYS A 51 31.61 1.10 -27.17
C LYS A 51 30.83 -0.16 -27.50
N GLU A 52 31.48 -1.32 -27.39
CA GLU A 52 30.82 -2.60 -27.60
C GLU A 52 29.79 -2.91 -26.50
N ARG A 53 30.05 -2.55 -25.24
CA ARG A 53 29.06 -2.65 -24.15
C ARG A 53 27.82 -1.83 -24.45
N PHE A 54 28.00 -0.57 -24.90
CA PHE A 54 26.89 0.29 -25.30
C PHE A 54 26.09 -0.30 -26.47
N LEU A 55 26.77 -0.83 -27.49
CA LEU A 55 26.11 -1.45 -28.64
C LEU A 55 25.39 -2.76 -28.25
N ALA A 56 25.99 -3.58 -27.38
CA ALA A 56 25.38 -4.81 -26.87
C ALA A 56 24.12 -4.51 -26.07
N ALA A 57 24.14 -3.47 -25.22
CA ALA A 57 22.96 -3.01 -24.49
C ALA A 57 21.83 -2.60 -25.44
N ARG A 58 22.13 -1.77 -26.46
CA ARG A 58 21.14 -1.36 -27.47
C ARG A 58 20.60 -2.52 -28.28
N PHE A 59 21.47 -3.45 -28.68
CA PHE A 59 21.06 -4.66 -29.39
C PHE A 59 20.13 -5.52 -28.54
N PHE A 60 20.46 -5.74 -27.27
CA PHE A 60 19.63 -6.53 -26.36
C PHE A 60 18.23 -5.92 -26.19
N CYS A 61 18.12 -4.60 -26.05
CA CYS A 61 16.81 -3.92 -25.94
C CYS A 61 15.92 -4.06 -27.20
N GLN A 62 16.50 -4.38 -28.37
CA GLN A 62 15.75 -4.62 -29.61
C GLN A 62 15.28 -6.07 -29.75
N LEU A 63 15.77 -6.99 -28.91
CA LEU A 63 15.34 -8.37 -28.93
C LEU A 63 13.96 -8.51 -28.30
N GLN A 64 13.13 -9.38 -28.88
CA GLN A 64 11.88 -9.78 -28.26
C GLN A 64 12.16 -10.52 -26.95
N ALA A 65 11.41 -10.17 -25.90
CA ALA A 65 11.53 -10.85 -24.61
C ALA A 65 11.10 -12.32 -24.73
N ASN A 66 11.88 -13.22 -24.13
CA ASN A 66 11.58 -14.65 -24.04
C ASN A 66 12.08 -15.19 -22.70
N VAL A 67 11.86 -16.49 -22.46
CA VAL A 67 12.06 -17.12 -21.14
C VAL A 67 13.47 -16.94 -20.57
N GLY A 68 14.52 -16.87 -21.41
CA GLY A 68 15.90 -16.67 -20.95
C GLY A 68 16.38 -15.22 -20.95
N SER A 69 15.60 -14.27 -21.50
CA SER A 69 16.01 -12.86 -21.62
C SER A 69 16.34 -12.24 -20.27
N PHE A 70 15.55 -12.48 -19.23
CA PHE A 70 15.77 -11.82 -17.93
C PHE A 70 16.97 -12.35 -17.16
N ARG A 71 17.29 -13.64 -17.33
CA ARG A 71 18.58 -14.20 -16.86
C ARG A 71 19.76 -13.51 -17.56
N VAL A 72 19.67 -13.26 -18.86
CA VAL A 72 20.71 -12.54 -19.61
C VAL A 72 20.77 -11.09 -19.14
N LEU A 73 19.64 -10.43 -18.96
CA LEU A 73 19.56 -9.06 -18.42
C LEU A 73 20.22 -8.96 -17.03
N LEU A 74 20.02 -9.94 -16.16
CA LEU A 74 20.67 -9.97 -14.84
C LEU A 74 22.20 -10.02 -14.96
N GLN A 75 22.74 -10.86 -15.84
CA GLN A 75 24.18 -10.91 -16.08
C GLN A 75 24.72 -9.60 -16.69
N LEU A 76 23.97 -8.98 -17.60
CA LEU A 76 24.31 -7.66 -18.15
C LEU A 76 24.30 -6.58 -17.06
N GLN A 77 23.36 -6.64 -16.12
CA GLN A 77 23.26 -5.73 -14.98
C GLN A 77 24.46 -5.89 -14.04
N GLU A 78 24.82 -7.12 -13.67
CA GLU A 78 25.98 -7.40 -12.81
C GLU A 78 27.28 -6.86 -13.41
N LEU A 79 27.42 -6.94 -14.74
CA LEU A 79 28.59 -6.44 -15.47
C LEU A 79 28.49 -4.94 -15.81
N ARG A 80 27.42 -4.26 -15.38
CA ARG A 80 27.15 -2.83 -15.64
C ARG A 80 27.12 -2.49 -17.14
N ILE A 81 26.64 -3.43 -17.95
CA ILE A 81 26.46 -3.25 -19.40
C ILE A 81 25.08 -2.64 -19.69
N LEU A 82 24.04 -3.21 -19.08
CA LEU A 82 22.65 -2.76 -19.18
C LEU A 82 21.95 -3.06 -17.85
N THR A 83 21.37 -2.05 -17.24
CA THR A 83 20.56 -2.21 -16.01
C THR A 83 19.10 -2.50 -16.33
N ALA A 84 18.38 -3.12 -15.38
CA ALA A 84 16.94 -3.32 -15.50
C ALA A 84 16.19 -1.99 -15.73
N THR A 85 16.64 -0.93 -15.06
CA THR A 85 16.13 0.43 -15.24
C THR A 85 16.25 0.91 -16.69
N GLN A 86 17.44 0.82 -17.28
CA GLN A 86 17.67 1.23 -18.67
C GLN A 86 16.87 0.37 -19.65
N TYR A 87 16.75 -0.93 -19.39
CA TYR A 87 15.95 -1.84 -20.20
C TYR A 87 14.47 -1.44 -20.20
N ILE A 88 13.88 -1.22 -19.02
CA ILE A 88 12.48 -0.82 -18.88
C ILE A 88 12.20 0.55 -19.52
N LEU A 89 13.08 1.53 -19.32
CA LEU A 89 12.93 2.85 -19.94
C LEU A 89 13.05 2.79 -21.47
N SER A 90 13.84 1.86 -22.01
CA SER A 90 13.91 1.64 -23.46
C SER A 90 12.62 1.07 -24.04
N LYS A 91 11.78 0.47 -23.19
CA LYS A 91 10.49 -0.15 -23.54
C LYS A 91 9.28 0.67 -23.08
N GLU A 92 9.44 1.92 -22.65
CA GLU A 92 8.32 2.70 -22.05
C GLU A 92 7.06 2.76 -22.93
N ASN A 93 7.23 2.82 -24.25
CA ASN A 93 6.13 2.88 -25.23
C ASN A 93 5.79 1.52 -25.85
N SER A 94 6.31 0.42 -25.31
CA SER A 94 6.07 -0.93 -25.81
C SER A 94 4.89 -1.56 -25.08
N ASP A 95 4.02 -2.23 -25.84
CA ASP A 95 2.93 -3.03 -25.29
C ASP A 95 3.44 -4.20 -24.43
N GLU A 96 4.69 -4.64 -24.61
CA GLU A 96 5.31 -5.71 -23.83
C GLU A 96 5.74 -5.27 -22.42
N LEU A 97 5.79 -3.96 -22.15
CA LEU A 97 6.34 -3.44 -20.88
C LEU A 97 5.60 -3.97 -19.66
N GLN A 98 4.27 -4.03 -19.70
CA GLN A 98 3.49 -4.54 -18.57
C GLN A 98 3.74 -6.03 -18.33
N VAL A 99 3.96 -6.81 -19.40
CA VAL A 99 4.30 -8.24 -19.30
C VAL A 99 5.66 -8.40 -18.63
N ASP A 100 6.66 -7.64 -19.07
CA ASP A 100 8.01 -7.65 -18.48
C ASP A 100 7.95 -7.28 -16.98
N MET A 101 7.20 -6.25 -16.61
CA MET A 101 7.03 -5.84 -15.21
C MET A 101 6.29 -6.89 -14.36
N ILE A 102 5.29 -7.58 -14.90
CA ILE A 102 4.60 -8.68 -14.20
C ILE A 102 5.59 -9.84 -13.94
N ILE A 103 6.46 -10.16 -14.90
CA ILE A 103 7.48 -11.19 -14.71
C ILE A 103 8.47 -10.76 -13.62
N PHE A 104 8.86 -9.49 -13.59
CA PHE A 104 9.73 -8.98 -12.52
C PHE A 104 9.10 -9.06 -11.13
N LEU A 105 7.81 -8.76 -11.01
CA LEU A 105 7.06 -8.88 -9.76
C LEU A 105 6.87 -10.34 -9.32
N ASN A 106 6.91 -11.31 -10.23
CA ASN A 106 6.67 -12.71 -9.91
C ASN A 106 7.94 -13.54 -9.69
N SER A 107 9.02 -13.28 -10.43
CA SER A 107 10.21 -14.15 -10.41
C SER A 107 11.57 -13.45 -10.50
N GLU A 108 11.67 -12.21 -10.97
CA GLU A 108 12.97 -11.55 -11.21
C GLU A 108 13.26 -10.41 -10.21
N PHE A 109 13.36 -10.77 -8.93
CA PHE A 109 13.37 -9.79 -7.83
C PHE A 109 14.62 -8.89 -7.77
N GLU A 110 15.78 -9.39 -8.23
CA GLU A 110 17.03 -8.59 -8.28
C GLU A 110 16.96 -7.50 -9.36
N LEU A 111 16.31 -7.80 -10.49
CA LEU A 111 16.03 -6.81 -11.54
C LEU A 111 15.01 -5.78 -11.04
N LEU A 112 13.97 -6.25 -10.34
CA LEU A 112 12.96 -5.40 -9.74
C LEU A 112 13.56 -4.43 -8.70
N ALA A 113 14.47 -4.91 -7.85
CA ALA A 113 15.14 -4.07 -6.85
C ALA A 113 15.92 -2.92 -7.49
N ASN A 114 16.60 -3.16 -8.62
CA ASN A 114 17.28 -2.11 -9.36
C ASN A 114 16.31 -1.00 -9.82
N ILE A 115 15.11 -1.37 -10.27
CA ILE A 115 14.10 -0.41 -10.73
C ILE A 115 13.57 0.44 -9.58
N PHE A 116 13.24 -0.17 -8.44
CA PHE A 116 12.78 0.58 -7.25
C PHE A 116 13.87 1.52 -6.71
N LEU A 117 15.13 1.09 -6.71
CA LEU A 117 16.27 1.93 -6.34
C LEU A 117 16.40 3.16 -7.26
N ALA A 118 16.34 2.94 -8.56
CA ALA A 118 16.39 4.04 -9.52
C ALA A 118 15.17 4.96 -9.39
N ALA A 119 13.96 4.41 -9.20
CA ALA A 119 12.77 5.22 -8.97
C ALA A 119 12.89 6.11 -7.71
N ALA A 120 13.63 5.67 -6.69
CA ALA A 120 13.86 6.43 -5.46
C ALA A 120 14.98 7.49 -5.56
N TYR A 121 16.03 7.27 -6.36
CA TYR A 121 17.23 8.13 -6.38
C TYR A 121 17.55 8.81 -7.71
N ASP A 122 17.12 8.25 -8.84
CA ASP A 122 17.44 8.80 -10.17
C ASP A 122 16.56 10.03 -10.42
N SER A 123 17.10 11.21 -10.17
CA SER A 123 16.36 12.47 -10.34
C SER A 123 15.86 12.72 -11.76
N GLU A 124 16.49 12.12 -12.78
CA GLU A 124 16.11 12.32 -14.18
C GLU A 124 14.98 11.38 -14.59
N SER A 125 15.06 10.12 -14.16
CA SER A 125 14.11 9.06 -14.57
C SER A 125 13.05 8.74 -13.53
N SER A 126 13.16 9.25 -12.30
CA SER A 126 12.30 8.87 -11.16
C SER A 126 10.81 9.01 -11.46
N LEU A 127 10.37 10.09 -12.11
CA LEU A 127 8.94 10.30 -12.41
C LEU A 127 8.40 9.22 -13.38
N ARG A 128 9.16 8.92 -14.44
CA ARG A 128 8.80 7.89 -15.44
C ARG A 128 8.79 6.51 -14.82
N LEU A 129 9.83 6.17 -14.07
CA LEU A 129 9.94 4.90 -13.36
C LEU A 129 8.83 4.72 -12.32
N THR A 130 8.54 5.76 -11.53
CA THR A 130 7.44 5.75 -10.56
C THR A 130 6.11 5.48 -11.24
N SER A 131 5.86 6.10 -12.41
CA SER A 131 4.65 5.86 -13.20
C SER A 131 4.56 4.41 -13.68
N ILE A 132 5.64 3.86 -14.24
CA ILE A 132 5.71 2.47 -14.73
C ILE A 132 5.47 1.48 -13.58
N VAL A 133 6.15 1.66 -12.45
CA VAL A 133 6.02 0.81 -11.26
C VAL A 133 4.61 0.92 -10.68
N THR A 134 4.07 2.12 -10.55
CA THR A 134 2.71 2.34 -10.03
C THR A 134 1.68 1.67 -10.93
N SER A 135 1.84 1.75 -12.25
CA SER A 135 0.98 1.03 -13.20
C SER A 135 1.06 -0.48 -13.00
N ALA A 136 2.26 -1.06 -12.91
CA ALA A 136 2.44 -2.50 -12.70
C ALA A 136 1.83 -2.97 -11.37
N LEU A 137 2.05 -2.22 -10.27
CA LEU A 137 1.43 -2.49 -8.97
C LEU A 137 -0.09 -2.36 -9.03
N THR A 138 -0.63 -1.40 -9.79
CA THR A 138 -2.08 -1.23 -9.96
C THR A 138 -2.70 -2.45 -10.61
N HIS A 139 -2.09 -2.97 -11.68
CA HIS A 139 -2.54 -4.20 -12.34
C HIS A 139 -2.46 -5.41 -11.40
N LEU A 140 -1.34 -5.57 -10.69
CA LEU A 140 -1.17 -6.66 -9.73
C LEU A 140 -2.23 -6.64 -8.62
N TYR A 141 -2.41 -5.49 -7.95
CA TYR A 141 -3.34 -5.38 -6.84
C TYR A 141 -4.79 -5.46 -7.27
N SER A 142 -5.15 -4.87 -8.42
CA SER A 142 -6.50 -5.02 -8.97
C SER A 142 -6.79 -6.49 -9.28
N GLY A 143 -5.81 -7.22 -9.84
CA GLY A 143 -5.89 -8.66 -10.04
C GLY A 143 -6.05 -9.43 -8.73
N LEU A 144 -5.33 -9.05 -7.65
CA LEU A 144 -5.44 -9.68 -6.34
C LEU A 144 -6.77 -9.40 -5.64
N VAL A 145 -7.37 -8.23 -5.86
CA VAL A 145 -8.74 -7.93 -5.39
C VAL A 145 -9.74 -8.88 -6.03
N SER A 146 -9.60 -9.20 -7.32
CA SER A 146 -10.50 -10.15 -8.01
C SER A 146 -10.17 -11.62 -7.75
N ASN A 147 -8.88 -11.95 -7.61
CA ASN A 147 -8.42 -13.31 -7.36
C ASN A 147 -7.12 -13.29 -6.52
N PRO A 148 -7.23 -13.45 -5.19
CA PRO A 148 -6.08 -13.40 -4.28
C PRO A 148 -4.99 -14.45 -4.56
N LYS A 149 -5.26 -15.49 -5.37
CA LYS A 149 -4.33 -16.59 -5.65
C LYS A 149 -3.39 -16.31 -6.83
N ILE A 150 -3.55 -15.21 -7.56
CA ILE A 150 -2.71 -14.92 -8.75
C ILE A 150 -1.26 -14.63 -8.41
N SER A 151 -0.97 -14.21 -7.18
CA SER A 151 0.38 -13.92 -6.71
C SER A 151 0.45 -14.07 -5.20
N ASN A 152 1.62 -14.49 -4.71
CA ASN A 152 1.93 -14.55 -3.28
C ASN A 152 2.76 -13.35 -2.81
N LEU A 153 2.97 -12.34 -3.67
CA LEU A 153 3.82 -11.18 -3.40
C LEU A 153 5.27 -11.54 -3.02
N GLY A 154 5.81 -12.63 -3.57
CA GLY A 154 7.14 -13.15 -3.24
C GLY A 154 8.30 -12.15 -3.42
N TYR A 155 8.10 -11.07 -4.18
CA TYR A 155 9.08 -10.01 -4.36
C TYR A 155 9.32 -9.16 -3.10
N VAL A 156 8.37 -9.09 -2.16
CA VAL A 156 8.40 -8.14 -1.04
C VAL A 156 9.60 -8.37 -0.12
N GLU A 157 9.85 -9.60 0.30
CA GLU A 157 10.97 -9.90 1.20
C GLU A 157 12.35 -9.65 0.56
N PRO A 158 12.64 -10.12 -0.66
CA PRO A 158 13.86 -9.76 -1.38
C PRO A 158 14.03 -8.26 -1.54
N LEU A 159 12.95 -7.54 -1.87
CA LEU A 159 12.98 -6.09 -2.06
C LEU A 159 13.40 -5.35 -0.78
N CYS A 160 12.82 -5.72 0.37
CA CYS A 160 13.17 -5.13 1.66
C CYS A 160 14.63 -5.38 2.05
N LYS A 161 15.21 -6.51 1.63
CA LYS A 161 16.63 -6.84 1.89
C LYS A 161 17.59 -6.10 0.95
N ALA A 162 17.17 -5.84 -0.28
CA ALA A 162 18.03 -5.26 -1.31
C ALA A 162 18.09 -3.72 -1.28
N ILE A 163 17.08 -3.04 -0.70
CA ILE A 163 16.93 -1.59 -0.79
C ILE A 163 17.29 -0.89 0.53
N PRO A 164 18.09 0.20 0.51
CA PRO A 164 18.35 1.02 1.71
C PRO A 164 17.08 1.70 2.26
N ASN A 165 17.02 1.91 3.58
CA ASN A 165 15.82 2.41 4.28
C ASN A 165 15.22 3.71 3.71
N ASN A 166 16.04 4.66 3.26
CA ASN A 166 15.56 5.91 2.66
C ASN A 166 14.89 5.70 1.29
N ALA A 167 15.38 4.76 0.46
CA ALA A 167 14.69 4.36 -0.76
C ALA A 167 13.47 3.46 -0.46
N LEU A 168 13.55 2.62 0.57
CA LEU A 168 12.43 1.79 1.01
C LEU A 168 11.22 2.65 1.40
N SER A 169 11.44 3.82 2.01
CA SER A 169 10.36 4.78 2.32
C SER A 169 9.60 5.24 1.06
N VAL A 170 10.32 5.49 -0.05
CA VAL A 170 9.70 5.84 -1.34
C VAL A 170 8.92 4.64 -1.90
N CYS A 171 9.50 3.45 -1.83
CA CYS A 171 8.85 2.21 -2.24
C CYS A 171 7.55 1.95 -1.46
N ILE A 172 7.58 2.10 -0.14
CA ILE A 172 6.40 2.00 0.74
C ILE A 172 5.32 2.98 0.29
N ASN A 173 5.68 4.24 0.02
CA ASN A 173 4.72 5.24 -0.45
C ASN A 173 4.11 4.88 -1.81
N MET A 174 4.87 4.30 -2.74
CA MET A 174 4.32 3.81 -4.01
C MET A 174 3.26 2.74 -3.76
N HIS A 175 3.58 1.71 -2.96
CA HIS A 175 2.65 0.63 -2.63
C HIS A 175 1.39 1.17 -1.93
N LEU A 176 1.58 2.04 -0.95
CA LEU A 176 0.51 2.63 -0.17
C LEU A 176 -0.45 3.46 -1.03
N ASN A 177 0.08 4.29 -1.93
CA ASN A 177 -0.73 5.08 -2.85
C ASN A 177 -1.50 4.20 -3.84
N THR A 178 -0.86 3.16 -4.39
CA THR A 178 -1.54 2.22 -5.26
C THR A 178 -2.70 1.53 -4.53
N LEU A 179 -2.50 1.05 -3.29
CA LEU A 179 -3.54 0.42 -2.50
C LEU A 179 -4.74 1.34 -2.24
N LEU A 180 -4.47 2.61 -1.87
CA LEU A 180 -5.53 3.58 -1.59
C LEU A 180 -6.39 3.85 -2.84
N GLU A 181 -5.82 3.82 -4.03
CA GLU A 181 -6.53 4.10 -5.28
C GLU A 181 -7.34 2.93 -5.84
N LEU A 182 -7.24 1.74 -5.26
CA LEU A 182 -8.01 0.56 -5.68
C LEU A 182 -9.53 0.71 -5.47
N HIS A 183 -9.95 1.61 -4.58
CA HIS A 183 -11.37 1.89 -4.38
C HIS A 183 -11.61 3.34 -3.97
N ARG A 184 -12.50 4.02 -4.68
CA ARG A 184 -12.99 5.36 -4.35
C ARG A 184 -14.45 5.30 -3.95
N ALA A 185 -14.71 5.48 -2.67
CA ALA A 185 -16.06 5.66 -2.15
C ALA A 185 -16.67 6.95 -2.68
N GLU A 186 -17.99 6.98 -2.83
CA GLU A 186 -18.75 8.15 -3.23
C GLU A 186 -18.59 9.28 -2.20
N ASN A 187 -18.72 8.92 -0.92
CA ASN A 187 -18.66 9.83 0.21
C ASN A 187 -18.47 9.06 1.53
N ILE A 188 -18.40 9.79 2.65
CA ILE A 188 -18.23 9.19 3.98
C ILE A 188 -19.46 8.40 4.46
N LYS A 189 -20.67 8.66 3.94
CA LYS A 189 -21.88 7.88 4.30
C LYS A 189 -21.76 6.43 3.84
N GLU A 190 -21.21 6.22 2.64
CA GLU A 190 -20.90 4.86 2.15
C GLU A 190 -19.91 4.16 3.10
N ALA A 191 -18.88 4.87 3.58
CA ALA A 191 -17.90 4.29 4.48
C ALA A 191 -18.49 3.82 5.82
N PHE A 192 -19.48 4.55 6.36
CA PHE A 192 -20.22 4.09 7.53
C PHE A 192 -21.17 2.93 7.21
N ALA A 193 -21.84 2.95 6.06
CA ALA A 193 -22.81 1.93 5.67
C ALA A 193 -22.18 0.59 5.28
N SER A 194 -20.94 0.61 4.81
CA SER A 194 -20.19 -0.57 4.34
C SER A 194 -19.07 -0.97 5.29
N PHE A 195 -19.02 -0.39 6.50
CA PHE A 195 -17.88 -0.55 7.40
C PHE A 195 -17.60 -2.02 7.72
N SER A 196 -18.61 -2.74 8.21
CA SER A 196 -18.42 -4.14 8.62
C SER A 196 -18.07 -5.03 7.44
N THR A 197 -18.71 -4.80 6.29
CA THR A 197 -18.41 -5.50 5.03
C THR A 197 -16.95 -5.32 4.63
N TRP A 198 -16.45 -4.07 4.56
CA TRP A 198 -15.07 -3.80 4.14
C TRP A 198 -14.02 -4.32 5.12
N ILE A 199 -14.30 -4.27 6.42
CA ILE A 199 -13.41 -4.84 7.44
C ILE A 199 -13.33 -6.36 7.30
N ASN A 200 -14.46 -7.05 7.09
CA ASN A 200 -14.47 -8.50 6.91
C ASN A 200 -13.80 -8.92 5.58
N GLU A 201 -14.05 -8.21 4.49
CA GLU A 201 -13.32 -8.40 3.22
C GLU A 201 -11.80 -8.25 3.42
N GLY A 202 -11.37 -7.25 4.21
CA GLY A 202 -9.97 -7.03 4.57
C GLY A 202 -9.31 -8.21 5.28
N VAL A 203 -10.11 -8.98 6.03
CA VAL A 203 -9.68 -10.11 6.85
C VAL A 203 -9.64 -11.40 6.04
N ASP A 204 -10.72 -11.70 5.32
CA ASP A 204 -10.95 -13.01 4.70
C ASP A 204 -10.53 -13.07 3.22
N GLU A 205 -10.70 -11.97 2.48
CA GLU A 205 -10.54 -11.96 1.03
C GLU A 205 -9.26 -11.22 0.60
N LEU A 206 -9.00 -10.05 1.18
CA LEU A 206 -7.90 -9.15 0.79
C LEU A 206 -6.63 -9.41 1.62
N THR A 207 -6.32 -10.69 1.83
CA THR A 207 -5.19 -11.16 2.65
C THR A 207 -3.82 -10.61 2.22
N PHE A 208 -3.68 -10.21 0.94
CA PHE A 208 -2.46 -9.58 0.43
C PHE A 208 -2.16 -8.22 1.08
N VAL A 209 -3.18 -7.46 1.51
CA VAL A 209 -2.99 -6.18 2.22
C VAL A 209 -2.31 -6.45 3.57
N LYS A 210 -2.77 -7.47 4.28
CA LYS A 210 -2.14 -7.93 5.51
C LYS A 210 -0.70 -8.40 5.27
N HIS A 211 -0.46 -9.14 4.19
CA HIS A 211 0.90 -9.55 3.81
C HIS A 211 1.85 -8.34 3.63
N LEU A 212 1.40 -7.28 2.94
CA LEU A 212 2.17 -6.05 2.82
C LEU A 212 2.42 -5.37 4.17
N CYS A 213 1.41 -5.31 5.05
CA CYS A 213 1.55 -4.76 6.40
C CYS A 213 2.55 -5.55 7.27
N ASP A 214 2.58 -6.87 7.14
CA ASP A 214 3.41 -7.78 7.94
C ASP A 214 4.84 -7.91 7.39
N LYS A 215 5.06 -7.63 6.10
CA LYS A 215 6.35 -7.85 5.42
C LYS A 215 7.01 -6.58 4.90
N LEU A 216 6.26 -5.71 4.22
CA LEU A 216 6.80 -4.47 3.64
C LEU A 216 6.78 -3.32 4.64
N PHE A 217 5.70 -3.17 5.39
CA PHE A 217 5.52 -2.04 6.32
C PHE A 217 6.03 -2.32 7.73
N VAL A 218 6.50 -3.54 7.99
CA VAL A 218 7.06 -3.92 9.30
C VAL A 218 8.24 -3.03 9.66
N GLY A 219 8.27 -2.54 10.90
CA GLY A 219 9.25 -1.54 11.34
C GLY A 219 8.94 -0.09 10.90
N HIS A 220 8.04 0.11 9.95
CA HIS A 220 7.64 1.43 9.41
C HIS A 220 6.16 1.78 9.68
N HIS A 221 5.47 1.02 10.54
CA HIS A 221 4.04 1.22 10.82
C HIS A 221 3.68 2.65 11.24
N GLN A 222 4.51 3.31 12.06
CA GLN A 222 4.23 4.68 12.49
C GLN A 222 4.28 5.67 11.33
N GLU A 223 5.25 5.55 10.43
CA GLU A 223 5.41 6.39 9.24
C GLU A 223 4.23 6.19 8.27
N VAL A 224 3.84 4.93 8.05
CA VAL A 224 2.68 4.57 7.23
C VAL A 224 1.38 5.14 7.83
N LEU A 225 1.16 4.97 9.13
CA LEU A 225 -0.02 5.53 9.81
C LEU A 225 -0.01 7.06 9.77
N GLN A 226 1.14 7.71 9.96
CA GLN A 226 1.26 9.16 9.84
C GLN A 226 0.87 9.63 8.43
N TYR A 227 1.32 8.93 7.39
CA TYR A 227 0.93 9.20 6.01
C TYR A 227 -0.57 9.04 5.81
N LEU A 228 -1.13 7.89 6.20
CA LEU A 228 -2.56 7.57 6.08
C LEU A 228 -3.43 8.63 6.77
N PHE A 229 -3.11 8.95 8.02
CA PHE A 229 -3.84 9.94 8.81
C PHE A 229 -3.72 11.36 8.26
N LYS A 230 -2.61 11.69 7.58
CA LYS A 230 -2.46 12.98 6.89
C LYS A 230 -3.35 13.03 5.65
N GLN A 231 -3.34 11.98 4.83
CA GLN A 231 -4.13 11.93 3.59
C GLN A 231 -5.63 11.95 3.85
N SER A 232 -6.08 11.20 4.84
CA SER A 232 -7.50 11.08 5.21
C SER A 232 -8.11 12.37 5.76
N ASN A 233 -7.28 13.36 6.10
CA ASN A 233 -7.72 14.70 6.51
C ASN A 233 -8.03 15.63 5.33
N SER A 234 -7.70 15.25 4.10
CA SER A 234 -8.02 16.07 2.91
C SER A 234 -9.53 16.27 2.74
N GLU A 235 -9.95 17.43 2.23
CA GLU A 235 -11.37 17.80 2.11
C GLU A 235 -12.19 16.81 1.26
N SER A 236 -11.58 16.29 0.20
CA SER A 236 -12.18 15.39 -0.78
C SER A 236 -11.78 13.92 -0.63
N PHE A 237 -11.34 13.49 0.57
CA PHE A 237 -10.90 12.11 0.80
C PHE A 237 -11.99 11.08 0.46
N ARG A 238 -11.66 10.13 -0.41
CA ARG A 238 -12.58 9.09 -0.92
C ARG A 238 -12.03 7.66 -0.81
N GLN A 239 -10.78 7.49 -0.43
CA GLN A 239 -10.09 6.21 -0.37
C GLN A 239 -10.41 5.42 0.93
N TRP A 240 -11.65 5.48 1.40
CA TRP A 240 -12.06 4.99 2.72
C TRP A 240 -11.85 3.49 2.90
N LYS A 241 -12.25 2.66 1.92
CA LYS A 241 -12.16 1.20 2.01
C LYS A 241 -10.76 0.73 2.37
N PHE A 242 -9.78 1.03 1.52
CA PHE A 242 -8.40 0.60 1.75
C PHE A 242 -7.73 1.36 2.90
N PHE A 243 -8.11 2.61 3.18
CA PHE A 243 -7.65 3.29 4.42
C PHE A 243 -8.06 2.51 5.68
N LEU A 244 -9.32 2.08 5.78
CA LEU A 244 -9.81 1.35 6.95
C LEU A 244 -9.15 -0.03 7.06
N ILE A 245 -9.05 -0.76 5.95
CA ILE A 245 -8.39 -2.07 5.92
C ILE A 245 -6.91 -1.96 6.29
N LEU A 246 -6.20 -0.92 5.84
CA LEU A 246 -4.80 -0.69 6.19
C LEU A 246 -4.63 -0.36 7.67
N VAL A 247 -5.45 0.55 8.22
CA VAL A 247 -5.43 0.88 9.65
C VAL A 247 -5.70 -0.37 10.49
N GLN A 248 -6.69 -1.17 10.10
CA GLN A 248 -7.03 -2.43 10.75
C GLN A 248 -5.87 -3.43 10.69
N SER A 249 -5.31 -3.64 9.50
CA SER A 249 -4.23 -4.60 9.28
C SER A 249 -3.00 -4.23 10.11
N ILE A 250 -2.61 -2.96 10.13
CA ILE A 250 -1.51 -2.47 10.97
C ILE A 250 -1.85 -2.63 12.46
N ALA A 251 -3.07 -2.30 12.88
CA ALA A 251 -3.48 -2.47 14.28
C ALA A 251 -3.47 -3.94 14.73
N SER A 252 -3.76 -4.88 13.82
CA SER A 252 -3.75 -6.33 14.10
C SER A 252 -2.34 -6.89 14.35
N ALA A 253 -1.32 -6.28 13.74
CA ALA A 253 0.08 -6.67 13.87
C ALA A 253 0.91 -5.64 14.67
N ALA A 254 0.25 -4.72 15.38
CA ALA A 254 0.90 -3.57 15.99
C ALA A 254 1.82 -3.97 17.15
N SER A 255 3.04 -3.44 17.14
CA SER A 255 3.91 -3.44 18.32
C SER A 255 3.30 -2.57 19.44
N PRO A 256 3.81 -2.66 20.70
CA PRO A 256 3.40 -1.79 21.79
C PRO A 256 3.57 -0.29 21.46
N GLU A 257 4.62 0.07 20.74
CA GLU A 257 4.91 1.44 20.30
C GLU A 257 3.85 1.91 19.29
N THR A 258 3.56 1.10 18.27
CA THR A 258 2.52 1.40 17.26
C THR A 258 1.14 1.51 17.91
N THR A 259 0.82 0.63 18.86
CA THR A 259 -0.43 0.68 19.63
C THR A 259 -0.54 1.99 20.43
N THR A 260 0.57 2.41 21.05
CA THR A 260 0.63 3.66 21.81
C THR A 260 0.46 4.87 20.89
N TYR A 261 1.09 4.84 19.70
CA TYR A 261 0.94 5.88 18.69
C TYR A 261 -0.50 6.03 18.22
N ILE A 262 -1.19 4.94 17.89
CA ILE A 262 -2.62 4.95 17.49
C ILE A 262 -3.48 5.55 18.61
N LYS A 263 -3.30 5.10 19.86
CA LYS A 263 -4.05 5.63 21.01
C LYS A 263 -3.83 7.14 21.19
N LYS A 264 -2.58 7.60 21.08
CA LYS A 264 -2.23 9.02 21.16
C LYS A 264 -2.87 9.82 20.02
N TYR A 265 -2.86 9.29 18.80
CA TYR A 265 -3.50 9.93 17.65
C TYR A 265 -5.02 10.09 17.87
N LEU A 266 -5.73 9.02 18.24
CA LEU A 266 -7.18 9.06 18.46
C LEU A 266 -7.57 10.04 19.58
N LYS A 267 -6.81 10.05 20.69
CA LYS A 267 -7.02 11.02 21.78
C LYS A 267 -6.80 12.46 21.31
N ASN A 268 -5.70 12.74 20.62
CA ASN A 268 -5.42 14.07 20.08
C ASN A 268 -6.47 14.51 19.05
N ARG A 269 -6.95 13.58 18.23
CA ARG A 269 -7.98 13.84 17.24
C ARG A 269 -9.33 14.18 17.89
N LEU A 270 -9.67 13.53 19.00
CA LEU A 270 -10.84 13.90 19.82
C LEU A 270 -10.70 15.34 20.35
N LEU A 271 -9.55 15.69 20.94
CA LEU A 271 -9.27 17.04 21.43
C LEU A 271 -9.42 18.10 20.33
N GLN A 272 -8.87 17.82 19.14
CA GLN A 272 -8.98 18.71 17.97
C GLN A 272 -10.42 18.85 17.49
N THR A 273 -11.14 17.72 17.37
CA THR A 273 -12.55 17.69 16.95
C THR A 273 -13.40 18.55 17.88
N ALA A 274 -13.21 18.40 19.19
CA ALA A 274 -13.94 19.15 20.20
C ALA A 274 -13.58 20.65 20.21
N SER A 275 -12.36 21.01 19.80
CA SER A 275 -11.93 22.42 19.73
C SER A 275 -12.42 23.12 18.47
N ASN A 276 -12.49 22.39 17.35
CA ASN A 276 -12.83 22.97 16.05
C ASN A 276 -14.32 22.82 15.70
N GLY A 277 -15.09 22.02 16.45
CA GLY A 277 -16.50 21.79 16.18
C GLY A 277 -16.76 21.09 14.83
N SER A 278 -15.82 20.26 14.35
CA SER A 278 -15.88 19.71 12.99
C SER A 278 -16.53 18.33 12.96
N LEU A 279 -17.75 18.23 12.41
CA LEU A 279 -18.44 16.95 12.19
C LEU A 279 -17.60 15.98 11.37
N LYS A 280 -16.98 16.45 10.29
CA LYS A 280 -16.08 15.61 9.48
C LYS A 280 -14.92 15.03 10.29
N SER A 281 -14.34 15.83 11.19
CA SER A 281 -13.26 15.35 12.06
C SER A 281 -13.73 14.27 13.03
N LEU A 282 -14.97 14.40 13.55
CA LEU A 282 -15.60 13.38 14.37
C LEU A 282 -15.89 12.09 13.58
N LEU A 283 -16.47 12.21 12.38
CA LEU A 283 -16.79 11.05 11.54
C LEU A 283 -15.52 10.25 11.20
N HIS A 284 -14.45 10.96 10.84
CA HIS A 284 -13.13 10.35 10.64
C HIS A 284 -12.65 9.66 11.93
N LEU A 285 -12.70 10.33 13.09
CA LEU A 285 -12.31 9.75 14.37
C LEU A 285 -13.04 8.43 14.65
N LEU A 286 -14.36 8.41 14.46
CA LEU A 286 -15.19 7.23 14.70
C LEU A 286 -14.79 6.07 13.79
N LEU A 287 -14.65 6.29 12.48
CA LEU A 287 -14.24 5.25 11.53
C LEU A 287 -12.84 4.73 11.82
N THR A 288 -11.86 5.62 12.08
CA THR A 288 -10.49 5.21 12.42
C THR A 288 -10.45 4.42 13.72
N ALA A 289 -11.22 4.83 14.74
CA ALA A 289 -11.30 4.12 16.01
C ALA A 289 -11.91 2.73 15.86
N ARG A 290 -12.94 2.57 15.01
CA ARG A 290 -13.50 1.24 14.70
C ARG A 290 -12.47 0.37 14.00
N ALA A 291 -11.85 0.85 12.93
CA ALA A 291 -10.84 0.10 12.19
C ALA A 291 -9.66 -0.32 13.07
N ALA A 292 -9.15 0.59 13.89
CA ALA A 292 -8.06 0.30 14.83
C ALA A 292 -8.45 -0.68 15.97
N SER A 293 -9.74 -0.78 16.28
CA SER A 293 -10.27 -1.73 17.28
C SER A 293 -10.59 -3.10 16.69
N ALA A 294 -10.74 -3.19 15.37
CA ALA A 294 -11.05 -4.41 14.63
C ALA A 294 -9.80 -5.28 14.36
N SER A 295 -8.97 -5.45 15.36
CA SER A 295 -7.64 -6.08 15.26
C SER A 295 -7.65 -7.61 15.32
N THR A 296 -8.82 -8.24 15.41
CA THR A 296 -8.95 -9.71 15.50
C THR A 296 -9.87 -10.25 14.40
N MET A 297 -9.80 -11.57 14.19
CA MET A 297 -10.70 -12.29 13.28
C MET A 297 -12.10 -12.51 13.89
N ASP A 298 -12.31 -12.08 15.14
CA ASP A 298 -13.52 -12.31 15.92
C ASP A 298 -14.31 -10.99 16.00
N VAL A 299 -15.45 -10.95 15.31
CA VAL A 299 -16.32 -9.78 15.21
C VAL A 299 -16.75 -9.29 16.60
N GLN A 300 -17.09 -10.20 17.52
CA GLN A 300 -17.53 -9.82 18.87
C GLN A 300 -16.38 -9.20 19.66
N LYS A 301 -15.17 -9.76 19.58
CA LYS A 301 -13.99 -9.14 20.22
C LYS A 301 -13.68 -7.77 19.64
N ASN A 302 -13.86 -7.58 18.34
CA ASN A 302 -13.68 -6.29 17.68
C ASN A 302 -14.68 -5.25 18.19
N LEU A 303 -15.96 -5.63 18.33
CA LEU A 303 -17.00 -4.80 18.94
C LEU A 303 -16.68 -4.46 20.41
N ASP A 304 -16.24 -5.45 21.19
CA ASP A 304 -15.85 -5.25 22.59
C ASP A 304 -14.65 -4.30 22.73
N ASN A 305 -13.68 -4.39 21.81
CA ASN A 305 -12.53 -3.49 21.77
C ASN A 305 -12.96 -2.06 21.45
N TYR A 306 -13.85 -1.88 20.47
CA TYR A 306 -14.42 -0.57 20.16
C TYR A 306 -15.25 -0.04 21.33
N ALA A 307 -16.03 -0.88 22.01
CA ALA A 307 -16.79 -0.50 23.20
C ALA A 307 -15.87 -0.01 24.33
N LYS A 308 -14.74 -0.68 24.56
CA LYS A 308 -13.71 -0.22 25.52
C LYS A 308 -13.17 1.16 25.13
N TRP A 309 -12.81 1.35 23.86
CA TRP A 309 -12.35 2.64 23.37
C TRP A 309 -13.41 3.73 23.54
N TYR A 310 -14.66 3.44 23.17
CA TYR A 310 -15.78 4.38 23.25
C TYR A 310 -16.07 4.76 24.71
N LYS A 311 -16.05 3.81 25.65
CA LYS A 311 -16.18 4.10 27.08
C LYS A 311 -15.10 5.06 27.58
N GLN A 312 -13.83 4.75 27.27
CA GLN A 312 -12.70 5.54 27.76
C GLN A 312 -12.63 6.94 27.14
N ASN A 313 -13.05 7.11 25.89
CA ASN A 313 -12.84 8.36 25.16
C ASN A 313 -14.11 9.19 24.99
N ILE A 314 -15.28 8.56 24.88
CA ILE A 314 -16.59 9.22 24.74
C ILE A 314 -17.38 9.15 26.05
N GLY A 315 -17.41 7.97 26.69
CA GLY A 315 -18.09 7.77 27.98
C GLY A 315 -17.53 8.66 29.10
N GLU A 316 -16.23 8.87 29.09
CA GLU A 316 -15.49 9.67 30.10
C GLU A 316 -15.01 11.02 29.54
N MET A 317 -15.58 11.49 28.42
CA MET A 317 -15.03 12.61 27.66
C MET A 317 -15.04 13.95 28.39
N THR A 318 -15.89 14.17 29.40
CA THR A 318 -15.85 15.41 30.20
C THR A 318 -14.55 15.55 30.97
N TYR A 319 -13.98 14.45 31.48
CA TYR A 319 -12.68 14.46 32.15
C TYR A 319 -11.54 14.76 31.17
N ILE A 320 -11.77 14.58 29.87
CA ILE A 320 -10.81 14.81 28.80
C ILE A 320 -10.94 16.24 28.22
N LEU A 321 -12.16 16.75 28.09
CA LEU A 321 -12.48 17.93 27.26
C LEU A 321 -12.88 19.18 28.05
N GLY A 322 -13.38 19.05 29.28
CA GLY A 322 -14.06 20.14 29.98
C GLY A 322 -15.49 20.40 29.45
N THR A 323 -16.24 21.26 30.12
CA THR A 323 -17.70 21.40 29.92
C THR A 323 -18.11 21.89 28.54
N GLU A 324 -17.49 22.94 28.01
CA GLU A 324 -17.85 23.53 26.72
C GLU A 324 -17.60 22.55 25.56
N LYS A 325 -16.36 22.05 25.48
CA LYS A 325 -15.94 21.07 24.47
C LYS A 325 -16.70 19.75 24.56
N PHE A 326 -17.13 19.37 25.77
CA PHE A 326 -18.05 18.25 25.97
C PHE A 326 -19.39 18.49 25.27
N GLN A 327 -20.00 19.67 25.46
CA GLN A 327 -21.27 20.00 24.81
C GLN A 327 -21.14 20.04 23.29
N THR A 328 -20.06 20.66 22.77
CA THR A 328 -19.74 20.66 21.34
C THR A 328 -19.64 19.23 20.80
N THR A 329 -18.86 18.37 21.46
CA THR A 329 -18.67 16.98 21.01
C THR A 329 -19.98 16.17 21.07
N LEU A 330 -20.81 16.40 22.10
CA LEU A 330 -22.11 15.74 22.22
C LEU A 330 -23.08 16.17 21.11
N GLY A 331 -23.07 17.46 20.73
CA GLY A 331 -23.81 17.96 19.57
C GLY A 331 -23.36 17.29 18.27
N LEU A 332 -22.04 17.21 18.03
CA LEU A 332 -21.49 16.51 16.87
C LEU A 332 -21.82 15.02 16.84
N LEU A 333 -21.81 14.34 18.00
CA LEU A 333 -22.22 12.94 18.11
C LEU A 333 -23.68 12.76 17.74
N GLU A 334 -24.55 13.69 18.13
CA GLU A 334 -25.94 13.69 17.72
C GLU A 334 -26.09 13.88 16.20
N GLU A 335 -25.40 14.85 15.62
CA GLU A 335 -25.37 15.06 14.17
C GLU A 335 -24.84 13.82 13.42
N SER A 336 -23.86 13.12 13.98
CA SER A 336 -23.27 11.94 13.35
C SER A 336 -24.23 10.75 13.20
N LEU A 337 -25.36 10.74 13.92
CA LEU A 337 -26.35 9.66 13.85
C LEU A 337 -26.91 9.46 12.44
N GLU A 338 -26.95 10.50 11.60
CA GLU A 338 -27.44 10.37 10.22
C GLU A 338 -26.58 9.41 9.37
N TYR A 339 -25.29 9.29 9.71
CA TYR A 339 -24.32 8.43 9.04
C TYR A 339 -24.37 7.00 9.57
N GLU A 340 -24.81 6.79 10.81
CA GLU A 340 -24.80 5.48 11.42
C GLU A 340 -25.83 4.55 10.77
N LYS A 341 -25.35 3.44 10.22
CA LYS A 341 -26.18 2.37 9.64
C LYS A 341 -25.90 1.00 10.25
N GLU A 342 -24.79 0.87 10.97
CA GLU A 342 -24.36 -0.40 11.56
C GLU A 342 -25.01 -0.56 12.94
N ILE A 343 -25.94 -1.51 13.06
CA ILE A 343 -26.76 -1.73 14.26
C ILE A 343 -25.87 -1.99 15.48
N GLU A 344 -24.87 -2.86 15.36
CA GLU A 344 -24.00 -3.30 16.45
C GLU A 344 -23.17 -2.13 17.03
N TYR A 345 -22.67 -1.25 16.17
CA TYR A 345 -21.94 -0.06 16.61
C TYR A 345 -22.87 0.97 17.27
N LEU A 346 -24.10 1.13 16.78
CA LEU A 346 -25.08 2.00 17.42
C LEU A 346 -25.55 1.46 18.78
N GLU A 347 -25.62 0.13 18.95
CA GLU A 347 -25.91 -0.49 20.25
C GLU A 347 -24.87 -0.12 21.30
N ILE A 348 -23.58 -0.13 20.93
CA ILE A 348 -22.49 0.34 21.80
C ILE A 348 -22.73 1.80 22.22
N HIS A 349 -23.11 2.66 21.26
CA HIS A 349 -23.42 4.06 21.52
C HIS A 349 -24.64 4.26 22.41
N VAL A 350 -25.62 3.34 22.41
CA VAL A 350 -26.75 3.36 23.32
C VAL A 350 -26.33 2.91 24.72
N LEU A 351 -25.66 1.77 24.82
CA LEU A 351 -25.39 1.05 26.07
C LEU A 351 -24.33 1.72 26.96
N ILE A 352 -23.29 2.30 26.38
CA ILE A 352 -22.20 2.89 27.18
C ILE A 352 -22.64 4.19 27.82
N ALA A 353 -22.64 4.28 29.15
CA ALA A 353 -22.94 5.53 29.85
C ALA A 353 -21.94 6.65 29.48
N ILE A 354 -22.44 7.89 29.40
CA ILE A 354 -21.62 9.10 29.23
C ILE A 354 -21.72 9.92 30.52
N SER A 355 -20.57 10.24 31.10
CA SER A 355 -20.42 11.00 32.35
C SER A 355 -19.92 12.43 32.08
N PRO A 356 -20.47 13.45 32.76
CA PRO A 356 -21.59 13.36 33.69
C PRO A 356 -22.90 13.13 32.93
N GLY A 357 -23.79 12.36 33.53
CA GLY A 357 -25.17 12.27 33.05
C GLY A 357 -25.87 13.63 33.10
N GLY A 358 -27.03 13.74 32.46
CA GLY A 358 -27.81 14.98 32.49
C GLY A 358 -28.78 15.07 31.33
N ARG A 359 -29.51 16.18 31.25
CA ARG A 359 -30.56 16.37 30.23
C ARG A 359 -30.04 16.23 28.81
N LEU A 360 -28.86 16.82 28.51
CA LEU A 360 -28.25 16.73 27.17
C LEU A 360 -27.87 15.30 26.80
N VAL A 361 -27.22 14.57 27.70
CA VAL A 361 -26.86 13.16 27.48
C VAL A 361 -28.11 12.29 27.32
N GLN A 362 -29.15 12.50 28.12
CA GLN A 362 -30.39 11.74 28.00
C GLN A 362 -31.13 12.04 26.69
N ALA A 363 -31.09 13.28 26.21
CA ALA A 363 -31.63 13.64 24.91
C ALA A 363 -30.88 12.92 23.77
N PHE A 364 -29.55 12.97 23.77
CA PHE A 364 -28.71 12.23 22.82
C PHE A 364 -29.01 10.73 22.84
N LYS A 365 -29.01 10.11 24.02
CA LYS A 365 -29.29 8.66 24.18
C LYS A 365 -30.69 8.28 23.70
N THR A 366 -31.67 9.16 23.87
CA THR A 366 -33.03 8.94 23.35
C THR A 366 -33.04 8.95 21.83
N LYS A 367 -32.30 9.86 21.19
CA LYS A 367 -32.11 9.88 19.74
C LYS A 367 -31.39 8.62 19.23
N CYS A 368 -30.35 8.17 19.91
CA CYS A 368 -29.70 6.89 19.59
C CYS A 368 -30.67 5.71 19.64
N ARG A 369 -31.48 5.60 20.70
CA ARG A 369 -32.48 4.53 20.84
C ARG A 369 -33.55 4.59 19.76
N ALA A 370 -34.04 5.79 19.43
CA ALA A 370 -35.03 5.99 18.37
C ALA A 370 -34.46 5.55 17.01
N HIS A 371 -33.24 5.98 16.68
CA HIS A 371 -32.55 5.61 15.44
C HIS A 371 -32.29 4.10 15.36
N LEU A 372 -31.84 3.49 16.46
CA LEU A 372 -31.63 2.04 16.56
C LEU A 372 -32.94 1.26 16.30
N SER A 373 -34.05 1.72 16.88
CA SER A 373 -35.37 1.11 16.66
C SER A 373 -35.80 1.23 15.19
N GLN A 374 -35.50 2.35 14.53
CA GLN A 374 -35.78 2.54 13.11
C GLN A 374 -34.98 1.57 12.24
N LEU A 375 -33.66 1.44 12.48
CA LEU A 375 -32.78 0.51 11.75
C LEU A 375 -33.21 -0.94 11.94
N LYS A 376 -33.48 -1.39 13.18
CA LYS A 376 -33.98 -2.75 13.45
C LYS A 376 -35.31 -3.04 12.75
N SER A 377 -36.21 -2.06 12.74
CA SER A 377 -37.51 -2.17 12.05
C SER A 377 -37.37 -2.22 10.53
N ALA A 378 -36.39 -1.51 9.96
CA ALA A 378 -36.08 -1.58 8.54
C ALA A 378 -35.46 -2.94 8.16
N ALA A 379 -34.51 -3.45 8.95
CA ALA A 379 -33.89 -4.75 8.75
C ALA A 379 -34.93 -5.89 8.79
N LYS A 380 -35.84 -5.86 9.79
CA LYS A 380 -36.92 -6.85 9.89
C LYS A 380 -37.86 -6.84 8.67
N ARG A 381 -38.18 -5.65 8.13
CA ARG A 381 -39.02 -5.53 6.93
C ARG A 381 -38.33 -6.02 5.66
N LYS A 382 -37.00 -5.85 5.56
CA LYS A 382 -36.21 -6.40 4.45
C LYS A 382 -36.19 -7.92 4.49
N ALA A 383 -35.90 -8.50 5.66
CA ALA A 383 -35.89 -9.95 5.87
C ALA A 383 -37.25 -10.64 5.71
N SER A 384 -38.36 -9.89 5.69
CA SER A 384 -39.70 -10.45 5.41
C SER A 384 -40.12 -10.36 3.94
N ARG A 385 -39.31 -9.69 3.10
CA ARG A 385 -39.56 -9.49 1.66
C ARG A 385 -38.64 -10.35 0.79
N ASP A 386 -37.44 -10.63 1.30
CA ASP A 386 -36.52 -11.67 0.80
C ASP A 386 -36.97 -13.04 1.35
#